data_AF-A0A839J0M4-F1
#
_entry.id   AF-A0A839J0M4-F1
#
_cell.length_a   1.000
_cell.length_b   1.000
_cell.length_c   1.000
_cell.angle_alpha   90.00
_cell.angle_beta   90.00
_cell.angle_gamma   90.00
#
_symmetry.space_group_name_H-M   'P 1'
#
loop_
_entity.id
_entity.type
_entity.pdbx_description
1 polymer ?
#
loop_
_entity_poly.entity_id
_entity_poly.type
_entity_poly.pdbx_seq_one_letter_code
_entity_poly.pdbx_strand_id
1 'polypeptide(L)'
;EQALSQFTPLNIKGTHPEASVLIALTNQPDPEIILTRRASHLCSHSGQVAFPGGMKDHSDPNLKFTALRESWEEVAMPPDEVRIIGRLNQGVSHMGVRVTPWVGIVEPDI
;
A
#
# COMPACT_ATOMS: atom_id res chain seq x y z
N GLU A 1 0.12 12.40 14.09
CA GLU A 1 0.02 12.84 12.67
C GLU A 1 1.20 13.67 12.16
N GLN A 2 1.95 14.40 13.01
CA GLN A 2 2.99 15.33 12.55
C GLN A 2 4.25 14.70 11.90
N ALA A 3 4.61 13.45 12.22
CA ALA A 3 5.90 12.89 11.79
C ALA A 3 6.06 12.69 10.27
N LEU A 4 4.99 12.37 9.54
CA LEU A 4 5.05 12.21 8.08
C LEU A 4 4.99 13.53 7.31
N SER A 5 4.44 14.58 7.91
CA SER A 5 4.33 15.90 7.25
C SER A 5 5.68 16.54 6.92
N GLN A 6 6.74 16.16 7.64
CA GLN A 6 8.11 16.66 7.45
C GLN A 6 9.01 15.63 6.76
N PHE A 7 8.48 14.44 6.46
CA PHE A 7 9.25 13.37 5.84
C PHE A 7 9.34 13.58 4.32
N THR A 8 10.55 13.60 3.77
CA THR A 8 10.77 13.64 2.32
C THR A 8 11.13 12.25 1.82
N PRO A 9 10.24 11.56 1.07
CA PRO A 9 10.49 10.19 0.64
C PRO A 9 11.60 10.11 -0.40
N LEU A 10 12.48 9.13 -0.22
CA LEU A 10 13.47 8.75 -1.23
C LEU A 10 12.77 8.13 -2.45
N ASN A 11 13.17 8.59 -3.63
CA ASN A 11 12.72 8.05 -4.91
C ASN A 11 13.84 7.27 -5.57
N ILE A 12 13.52 6.09 -6.08
CA ILE A 12 14.46 5.23 -6.78
C ILE A 12 14.47 5.62 -8.26
N LYS A 13 15.64 6.08 -8.72
CA LYS A 13 15.89 6.45 -10.12
C LYS A 13 15.92 5.22 -11.03
N GLY A 14 15.70 5.43 -12.33
CA GLY A 14 15.72 4.37 -13.34
C GLY A 14 14.33 3.88 -13.73
N THR A 15 14.28 3.00 -14.73
CA THR A 15 13.05 2.43 -15.27
C THR A 15 12.78 1.09 -14.60
N HIS A 16 11.70 1.03 -13.82
CA HIS A 16 11.21 -0.17 -13.17
C HIS A 16 9.71 -0.25 -13.38
N PRO A 17 9.12 -1.46 -13.50
CA PRO A 17 7.69 -1.63 -13.26
C PRO A 17 7.33 -1.03 -11.91
N GLU A 18 6.17 -0.38 -11.82
CA GLU A 18 5.75 0.32 -10.61
C GLU A 18 4.62 -0.44 -9.92
N ALA A 19 4.69 -0.49 -8.59
CA ALA A 19 3.63 -1.00 -7.73
C ALA A 19 3.41 -0.02 -6.58
N SER A 20 2.24 -0.07 -5.97
CA SER A 20 1.94 0.70 -4.76
C SER A 20 1.20 -0.15 -3.75
N VAL A 21 1.53 0.07 -2.47
CA VAL A 21 0.91 -0.63 -1.33
C VAL A 21 0.38 0.38 -0.33
N LEU A 22 -0.66 -0.02 0.41
CA LEU A 22 -1.22 0.74 1.51
C LEU A 22 -0.83 0.11 2.85
N ILE A 23 -0.19 0.91 3.70
CA ILE A 23 -0.02 0.64 5.12
C ILE A 23 -1.20 1.30 5.82
N ALA A 24 -2.29 0.53 5.99
CA ALA A 24 -3.49 0.98 6.67
C ALA A 24 -3.33 0.78 8.18
N LEU A 25 -3.38 1.89 8.93
CA LEU A 25 -3.32 1.95 10.38
C LEU A 25 -4.71 2.19 10.96
N THR A 26 -5.15 1.37 11.91
CA THR A 26 -6.45 1.58 12.56
C THR A 26 -6.41 2.76 13.54
N ASN A 27 -7.50 3.52 13.59
CA ASN A 27 -7.65 4.72 14.41
C ASN A 27 -8.10 4.37 15.83
N GLN A 28 -7.23 3.73 16.62
CA GLN A 28 -7.52 3.34 18.00
C GLN A 28 -6.28 3.49 18.91
N PRO A 29 -6.42 3.44 20.25
CA PRO A 29 -5.30 3.65 21.18
C PRO A 29 -4.12 2.71 20.97
N ASP A 30 -4.37 1.46 20.55
CA ASP A 30 -3.37 0.49 20.12
C ASP A 30 -3.53 0.21 18.61
N PRO A 31 -2.90 1.03 17.75
CA PRO A 31 -3.13 0.97 16.32
C PRO A 31 -2.59 -0.34 15.73
N GLU A 32 -3.43 -0.99 14.93
CA GLU A 32 -3.10 -2.21 14.21
C GLU A 32 -2.81 -1.93 12.74
N ILE A 33 -2.14 -2.86 12.07
CA ILE A 33 -1.85 -2.81 10.63
C ILE A 33 -2.68 -3.87 9.92
N ILE A 34 -3.41 -3.45 8.90
CA ILE A 34 -4.14 -4.37 8.02
C ILE A 34 -3.17 -4.99 7.02
N LEU A 35 -3.15 -6.32 6.97
CA LEU A 35 -2.32 -7.12 6.08
C LEU A 35 -3.18 -8.12 5.32
N THR A 36 -2.82 -8.41 4.08
CA THR A 36 -3.42 -9.47 3.28
C THR A 36 -2.59 -10.74 3.40
N ARG A 37 -3.27 -11.88 3.25
CA ARG A 37 -2.62 -13.18 3.11
C ARG A 37 -3.10 -13.81 1.82
N ARG A 38 -2.20 -13.98 0.84
CA ARG A 38 -2.57 -14.64 -0.42
C ARG A 38 -2.97 -16.08 -0.15
N ALA A 39 -4.08 -16.50 -0.76
CA ALA A 39 -4.61 -17.85 -0.66
C ALA A 39 -3.52 -18.88 -1.02
N SER A 40 -3.40 -19.92 -0.20
CA SER A 40 -2.35 -20.94 -0.31
C SER A 40 -2.36 -21.75 -1.62
N HIS A 41 -3.44 -21.68 -2.39
CA HIS A 41 -3.66 -22.45 -3.61
C HIS A 41 -3.20 -21.76 -4.90
N LEU A 42 -2.67 -20.53 -4.84
CA LEU A 42 -2.13 -19.83 -6.02
C LEU A 42 -0.62 -20.13 -6.17
N CYS A 43 -0.20 -20.54 -7.37
CA CYS A 43 1.13 -21.10 -7.68
C CYS A 43 2.34 -20.17 -7.45
N SER A 44 2.15 -18.90 -7.09
CA SER A 44 3.23 -17.97 -6.75
C SER A 44 2.94 -17.31 -5.39
N HIS A 45 3.93 -17.34 -4.47
CA HIS A 45 3.90 -16.67 -3.17
C HIS A 45 2.77 -17.10 -2.21
N SER A 46 2.44 -18.40 -2.19
CA SER A 46 1.41 -18.97 -1.31
C SER A 46 1.68 -18.65 0.18
N GLY A 47 0.71 -18.04 0.86
CA GLY A 47 0.77 -17.80 2.31
C GLY A 47 1.65 -16.64 2.76
N GLN A 48 2.25 -15.87 1.85
CA GLN A 48 2.96 -14.64 2.20
C GLN A 48 1.98 -13.60 2.74
N VAL A 49 2.41 -12.92 3.80
CA VAL A 49 1.73 -11.77 4.38
C VAL A 49 2.27 -10.52 3.70
N ALA A 50 1.38 -9.67 3.21
CA ALA A 50 1.73 -8.45 2.50
C ALA A 50 0.82 -7.30 2.92
N PHE A 51 1.24 -6.08 2.64
CA PHE A 51 0.32 -4.95 2.63
C PHE A 51 -0.65 -5.08 1.46
N PRO A 52 -1.91 -4.65 1.59
CA PRO A 52 -2.81 -4.50 0.45
C PRO A 52 -2.17 -3.64 -0.63
N GLY A 53 -2.26 -4.05 -1.89
CA GLY A 53 -1.63 -3.32 -2.98
C GLY A 53 -1.21 -4.17 -4.16
N GLY A 54 -0.74 -3.49 -5.21
CA GLY A 54 -0.47 -4.16 -6.47
C GLY A 54 0.23 -3.29 -7.50
N MET A 55 0.23 -3.79 -8.74
CA MET A 55 0.89 -3.15 -9.87
C MET A 55 0.12 -1.90 -10.30
N LYS A 56 0.85 -0.88 -10.75
CA LYS A 56 0.22 0.30 -11.37
C LYS A 56 -0.36 -0.08 -12.73
N ASP A 57 -1.65 0.21 -12.92
CA ASP A 57 -2.30 0.13 -14.23
C ASP A 57 -1.94 1.35 -15.09
N HIS A 58 -1.95 1.19 -16.42
CA HIS A 58 -1.76 2.31 -17.35
C HIS A 58 -2.83 3.41 -17.20
N SER A 59 -4.02 3.04 -16.74
CA SER A 59 -5.14 3.94 -16.46
C SER A 59 -5.05 4.63 -15.10
N ASP A 60 -4.17 4.17 -14.20
CA ASP A 60 -4.01 4.77 -12.88
C ASP A 60 -3.34 6.16 -13.01
N PRO A 61 -4.00 7.25 -12.56
CA PRO A 61 -3.46 8.60 -12.71
C PRO A 61 -2.19 8.84 -11.88
N ASN A 62 -1.99 8.08 -10.80
CA ASN A 62 -0.82 8.15 -9.93
C ASN A 62 -0.77 6.91 -9.00
N LEU A 63 0.37 6.74 -8.32
CA LEU A 63 0.59 5.60 -7.42
C LEU A 63 -0.26 5.63 -6.15
N LYS A 64 -0.72 6.81 -5.70
CA LYS A 64 -1.67 6.88 -4.57
C LYS A 64 -2.98 6.22 -4.96
N PHE A 65 -3.47 6.51 -6.17
CA PHE A 65 -4.67 5.87 -6.71
C PHE A 65 -4.50 4.36 -6.83
N THR A 66 -3.35 3.90 -7.35
CA THR A 66 -3.04 2.45 -7.41
C THR A 66 -3.17 1.79 -6.04
N ALA A 67 -2.57 2.35 -4.98
CA ALA A 67 -2.65 1.76 -3.64
C ALA A 67 -4.11 1.65 -3.15
N LEU A 68 -4.92 2.69 -3.36
CA LEU A 68 -6.32 2.73 -2.93
C LEU A 68 -7.20 1.76 -3.75
N ARG A 69 -7.03 1.74 -5.08
CA ARG A 69 -7.77 0.83 -5.97
C ARG A 69 -7.50 -0.62 -5.59
N GLU A 70 -6.23 -1.00 -5.46
CA GLU A 70 -5.83 -2.37 -5.10
C GLU A 70 -6.31 -2.75 -3.69
N SER A 71 -6.24 -1.83 -2.73
CA SER A 71 -6.76 -2.07 -1.37
C SER A 71 -8.28 -2.31 -1.38
N TRP A 72 -9.01 -1.58 -2.23
CA TRP A 72 -10.43 -1.83 -2.42
C TRP A 72 -10.70 -3.19 -3.07
N GLU A 73 -9.95 -3.57 -4.09
CA GLU A 73 -10.11 -4.86 -4.78
C GLU A 73 -9.75 -6.07 -3.88
N GLU A 74 -8.68 -5.97 -3.08
CA GLU A 74 -8.18 -7.09 -2.29
C GLU A 74 -8.89 -7.28 -0.95
N VAL A 75 -9.25 -6.19 -0.26
CA VAL A 75 -9.82 -6.22 1.10
C VAL A 75 -11.10 -5.41 1.24
N ALA A 76 -11.74 -5.02 0.13
CA ALA A 76 -12.99 -4.26 0.11
C ALA A 76 -12.91 -2.88 0.80
N MET A 77 -11.71 -2.33 1.01
CA MET A 77 -11.47 -1.05 1.69
C MET A 77 -11.82 0.16 0.80
N PRO A 78 -12.91 0.89 1.05
CA PRO A 78 -13.33 2.00 0.20
C PRO A 78 -12.31 3.15 0.23
N PRO A 79 -11.93 3.74 -0.92
CA PRO A 79 -10.93 4.81 -0.96
C PRO A 79 -11.25 6.05 -0.12
N ASP A 80 -12.53 6.33 0.11
CA ASP A 80 -13.06 7.43 0.91
C ASP A 80 -12.99 7.18 2.43
N GLU A 81 -12.79 5.94 2.86
CA GLU A 81 -12.56 5.58 4.27
C GLU A 81 -11.07 5.57 4.63
N VAL A 82 -10.19 5.78 3.65
CA VAL A 82 -8.73 5.84 3.86
C VAL A 82 -8.24 7.28 3.89
N ARG A 83 -7.89 7.77 5.08
CA ARG A 83 -7.25 9.06 5.22
C ARG A 83 -5.74 8.95 5.05
N ILE A 84 -5.27 9.24 3.84
CA ILE A 84 -3.84 9.20 3.51
C ILE A 84 -3.08 10.33 4.22
N ILE A 85 -2.08 9.94 5.02
CA ILE A 85 -1.25 10.86 5.81
C ILE A 85 0.15 11.09 5.20
N GLY A 86 0.59 10.23 4.29
CA GLY A 86 1.87 10.42 3.61
C GLY A 86 2.35 9.18 2.86
N ARG A 87 3.54 9.30 2.27
CA ARG A 87 4.25 8.24 1.55
C ARG A 87 5.58 7.97 2.26
N LEU A 88 6.04 6.71 2.26
CA LEU A 88 7.39 6.36 2.75
C LEU A 88 8.37 6.17 1.57
N ASN A 89 9.64 5.88 1.91
CA ASN A 89 10.67 5.57 0.90
C ASN A 89 10.22 4.47 -0.04
N GLN A 90 10.58 4.61 -1.33
CA GLN A 90 10.42 3.52 -2.27
C GLN A 90 11.41 2.39 -1.96
N GLY A 91 10.99 1.16 -2.27
CA GLY A 91 11.84 -0.02 -2.26
C GLY A 91 11.80 -0.73 -3.62
N VAL A 92 12.76 -1.62 -3.86
CA VAL A 92 12.71 -2.55 -5.00
C VAL A 92 12.44 -3.94 -4.46
N SER A 93 11.39 -4.59 -4.94
CA SER A 93 11.06 -5.97 -4.56
C SER A 93 12.10 -6.94 -5.10
N HIS A 94 12.09 -8.18 -4.61
CA HIS A 94 12.97 -9.24 -5.13
C HIS A 94 12.76 -9.50 -6.64
N MET A 95 11.59 -9.16 -7.18
CA MET A 95 11.26 -9.27 -8.60
C MET A 95 11.65 -8.02 -9.43
N GLY A 96 12.34 -7.04 -8.84
CA GLY A 96 12.79 -5.84 -9.55
C GLY A 96 11.71 -4.76 -9.74
N VAL A 97 10.57 -4.89 -9.05
CA VAL A 97 9.46 -3.92 -9.10
C VAL A 97 9.71 -2.81 -8.08
N ARG A 98 9.54 -1.54 -8.49
CA ARG A 98 9.61 -0.39 -7.61
C ARG A 98 8.30 -0.23 -6.86
N VAL A 99 8.32 -0.48 -5.56
CA VAL A 99 7.16 -0.42 -4.67
C VAL A 99 7.11 0.92 -3.97
N THR A 100 5.94 1.57 -4.04
CA THR A 100 5.65 2.84 -3.37
C THR A 100 4.66 2.65 -2.21
N PRO A 101 5.12 2.75 -0.95
CA PRO A 101 4.26 2.62 0.22
C PRO A 101 3.55 3.93 0.57
N TRP A 102 2.23 3.89 0.72
CA TRP A 102 1.41 4.96 1.28
C TRP A 102 0.93 4.57 2.68
N VAL A 103 0.88 5.54 3.60
CA VAL A 103 0.33 5.34 4.94
C VAL A 103 -1.03 6.02 4.99
N GLY A 104 -2.04 5.26 5.42
CA GLY A 104 -3.41 5.72 5.59
C GLY A 104 -3.93 5.38 6.98
N ILE A 105 -4.83 6.21 7.49
CA ILE A 105 -5.59 5.94 8.71
C ILE A 105 -6.99 5.51 8.31
N VAL A 106 -7.49 4.45 8.94
CA VAL A 106 -8.82 3.87 8.73
C VAL A 106 -9.51 3.67 10.08
N GLU A 107 -10.83 3.56 10.09
CA GLU A 107 -11.55 3.20 11.32
C GLU A 107 -11.31 1.72 11.66
N PRO A 108 -11.44 1.31 12.95
CA PRO A 108 -11.11 -0.06 13.37
C PRO A 108 -12.04 -1.15 12.81
N ASP A 109 -13.24 -0.78 12.35
CA ASP A 109 -14.30 -1.68 11.87
C ASP A 109 -14.43 -1.72 10.34
N ILE A 110 -13.39 -1.25 9.63
CA ILE A 110 -13.30 -1.27 8.17
C ILE A 110 -13.26 -2.69 7.57
#